data_AF-A0A6V8R8V3-F1
#
_entry.id   AF-A0A6V8R8V3-F1
#
_cell.length_a   1.000
_cell.length_b   1.000
_cell.length_c   1.000
_cell.angle_alpha   90.00
_cell.angle_beta   90.00
_cell.angle_gamma   90.00
#
_symmetry.space_group_name_H-M   'P 1'
#
loop_
_entity.id
_entity.type
_entity.pdbx_description
1 polymer ?
#
loop_
_entity_poly.entity_id
_entity_poly.type
_entity_poly.pdbx_seq_one_letter_code
_entity_poly.pdbx_strand_id
1 'polypeptide(L)'
;MASDDERTALLEPAYRHVSPAVSRRLYVSHFLSTWNSRVFEFGAVLYLATVFPGTLLPMSLYALIRGLSAIVFAPAIGWYIDTVFQRLVVAASCAVFYVLAVDTPFPSGVVVVSERNPEVLRVMNAQMRRIDLLCKLFGPLFIATIAAYSSQVAIIVNFAMNAASIVIEYFAIARVYYEVPELQEAKINPRHEVTEEPEAQSSHNSKPIVSAIWQRLVAVIHKSAQDFSLYLKHQAFLPSIAGAILYFTVLSFGGQMVTYLLSAGYSSLQVGIARTVGVVFEVLATWVAPWLMGRIGAIRAGLWMSSWQVTMLAAGVSVFWMFDMNSNSLIAASGLVGGTVLSRLGLRGFDLCVQLIVQEEVEAENRGVFSSVEAAWQSAFELLAYTSTIVFSRPEQFKWPSLISTIAVASASSAYAAFVYLRRGHLLHLEALTCFLRAEKGKQSDRESGIEQISVGSEM
;
A
#
# COMPACT_ATOMS: atom_id res chain seq x y z
N MET A 1 7.91 -58.75 14.44
CA MET A 1 8.81 -57.63 14.12
C MET A 1 8.30 -57.02 12.84
N ALA A 2 7.38 -56.07 12.93
CA ALA A 2 7.01 -55.24 11.79
C ALA A 2 8.18 -54.27 11.56
N SER A 3 8.65 -54.16 10.32
CA SER A 3 9.75 -53.29 9.92
C SER A 3 9.42 -51.83 10.22
N ASP A 4 10.43 -51.06 10.62
CA ASP A 4 10.28 -49.62 10.94
C ASP A 4 9.63 -48.81 9.80
N ASP A 5 9.65 -49.29 8.56
CA ASP A 5 8.97 -48.70 7.40
C ASP A 5 7.43 -48.74 7.47
N GLU A 6 6.83 -49.67 8.22
CA GLU A 6 5.37 -49.76 8.36
C GLU A 6 4.82 -48.85 9.46
N ARG A 7 5.70 -48.43 10.40
CA ARG A 7 5.36 -47.46 11.46
C ARG A 7 5.53 -46.01 11.02
N THR A 8 6.42 -45.73 10.09
CA THR A 8 6.58 -44.39 9.49
C THR A 8 5.46 -44.03 8.52
N ALA A 9 4.76 -45.00 7.93
CA ALA A 9 3.57 -44.75 7.09
C ALA A 9 2.31 -44.36 7.89
N LEU A 10 2.29 -44.58 9.21
CA LEU A 10 1.15 -44.26 10.08
C LEU A 10 1.30 -42.93 10.86
N LEU A 11 2.38 -42.19 10.58
CA LEU A 11 2.69 -40.89 11.19
C LEU A 11 2.84 -39.78 10.13
N GLU A 12 2.17 -39.88 8.98
CA GLU A 12 1.88 -38.67 8.23
C GLU A 12 0.81 -37.89 9.00
N PRO A 13 1.12 -36.70 9.56
CA PRO A 13 0.06 -35.86 10.08
C PRO A 13 -0.84 -35.55 8.89
N ALA A 14 -2.14 -35.85 9.01
CA ALA A 14 -3.15 -35.50 8.02
C ALA A 14 -3.00 -34.01 7.66
N TYR A 15 -2.26 -33.74 6.58
CA TYR A 15 -2.11 -32.42 5.98
C TYR A 15 -3.49 -32.09 5.43
N ARG A 16 -4.34 -31.43 6.24
CA ARG A 16 -5.58 -30.86 5.74
C ARG A 16 -5.23 -29.73 4.78
N HIS A 17 -5.03 -30.09 3.52
CA HIS A 17 -5.03 -29.14 2.42
C HIS A 17 -6.36 -28.38 2.46
N VAL A 18 -6.30 -27.04 2.41
CA VAL A 18 -7.49 -26.22 2.17
C VAL A 18 -8.16 -26.75 0.91
N SER A 19 -9.44 -27.13 1.00
CA SER A 19 -10.10 -27.79 -0.12
C SER A 19 -10.01 -26.90 -1.37
N PRO A 20 -9.72 -27.46 -2.56
CA PRO A 20 -9.62 -26.67 -3.79
C PRO A 20 -10.89 -25.85 -4.07
N ALA A 21 -12.04 -26.35 -3.59
CA ALA A 21 -13.31 -25.65 -3.68
C ALA A 21 -13.36 -24.39 -2.79
N VAL A 22 -12.88 -24.46 -1.55
CA VAL A 22 -12.79 -23.30 -0.63
C VAL A 22 -11.81 -22.27 -1.18
N SER A 23 -10.61 -22.69 -1.61
CA SER A 23 -9.61 -21.80 -2.20
C SER A 23 -10.15 -21.08 -3.46
N ARG A 24 -10.83 -21.81 -4.35
CA ARG A 24 -11.44 -21.21 -5.56
C ARG A 24 -12.51 -20.18 -5.21
N ARG A 25 -13.37 -20.45 -4.23
CA ARG A 25 -14.41 -19.50 -3.81
C ARG A 25 -13.82 -18.25 -3.17
N LEU A 26 -12.79 -18.42 -2.34
CA LEU A 26 -12.05 -17.31 -1.76
C LEU A 26 -11.42 -16.43 -2.85
N TYR A 27 -10.79 -17.03 -3.85
CA TYR A 27 -10.21 -16.29 -4.99
C TYR A 27 -11.26 -15.59 -5.84
N VAL A 28 -12.40 -16.22 -6.11
CA VAL A 28 -13.50 -15.59 -6.86
C VAL A 28 -14.10 -14.42 -6.08
N SER A 29 -14.37 -14.61 -4.78
CA SER A 29 -14.88 -13.54 -3.91
C SER A 29 -13.89 -12.38 -3.82
N HIS A 30 -12.60 -12.68 -3.64
CA HIS A 30 -11.56 -11.66 -3.57
C HIS A 30 -11.39 -10.93 -4.91
N PHE A 31 -11.41 -11.66 -6.03
CA PHE A 31 -11.37 -11.06 -7.36
C PHE A 31 -12.54 -10.12 -7.59
N LEU A 32 -13.78 -10.55 -7.32
CA LEU A 32 -14.98 -9.71 -7.49
C LEU A 32 -14.91 -8.45 -6.63
N SER A 33 -14.59 -8.59 -5.34
CA SER A 33 -14.48 -7.46 -4.41
C SER A 33 -13.38 -6.48 -4.86
N THR A 34 -12.19 -6.98 -5.18
CA THR A 34 -11.07 -6.14 -5.61
C THR A 34 -11.35 -5.49 -6.97
N TRP A 35 -11.93 -6.22 -7.92
CA TRP A 35 -12.33 -5.68 -9.23
C TRP A 35 -13.32 -4.53 -9.08
N ASN A 36 -14.41 -4.74 -8.34
CA ASN A 36 -15.42 -3.72 -8.10
C ASN A 36 -14.86 -2.50 -7.39
N SER A 37 -14.05 -2.73 -6.34
CA SER A 37 -13.41 -1.66 -5.60
C SER A 37 -12.54 -0.79 -6.52
N ARG A 38 -11.72 -1.39 -7.39
CA ARG A 38 -10.85 -0.64 -8.32
C ARG A 38 -11.61 0.05 -9.45
N VAL A 39 -12.64 -0.59 -9.99
CA VAL A 39 -13.54 0.01 -10.99
C VAL A 39 -14.30 1.18 -10.38
N PHE A 40 -14.85 1.04 -9.18
CA PHE A 40 -15.56 2.10 -8.48
C PHE A 40 -14.64 3.25 -8.08
N GLU A 41 -13.47 2.97 -7.51
CA GLU A 41 -12.51 3.99 -7.08
C GLU A 41 -12.13 4.92 -8.24
N PHE A 42 -11.83 4.36 -9.41
CA PHE A 42 -11.50 5.17 -10.59
C PHE A 42 -12.74 5.75 -11.28
N GLY A 43 -13.84 5.00 -11.34
CA GLY A 43 -15.11 5.47 -11.89
C GLY A 43 -15.64 6.69 -11.16
N ALA A 44 -15.64 6.69 -9.83
CA ALA A 44 -16.07 7.82 -9.00
C ALA A 44 -15.33 9.12 -9.35
N VAL A 45 -14.03 9.02 -9.64
CA VAL A 45 -13.22 10.15 -10.10
C VAL A 45 -13.74 10.69 -11.43
N LEU A 46 -13.96 9.81 -12.42
CA LEU A 46 -14.48 10.22 -13.72
C LEU A 46 -15.88 10.83 -13.59
N TYR A 47 -16.76 10.26 -12.75
CA TYR A 47 -18.12 10.77 -12.56
C TYR A 47 -18.13 12.15 -11.89
N LEU A 48 -17.30 12.36 -10.87
CA LEU A 48 -17.18 13.68 -10.22
C LEU A 48 -16.63 14.73 -11.19
N ALA A 49 -15.65 14.36 -12.02
CA ALA A 49 -15.09 15.25 -13.02
C ALA A 49 -16.07 15.58 -14.15
N THR A 50 -16.96 14.66 -14.52
CA THR A 50 -18.00 14.92 -15.54
C THR A 50 -19.16 15.75 -14.99
N VAL A 51 -19.52 15.58 -13.72
CA VAL A 51 -20.58 16.37 -13.07
C VAL A 51 -20.12 17.80 -12.77
N PHE A 52 -18.87 17.99 -12.36
CA PHE A 52 -18.31 19.31 -12.03
C PHE A 52 -17.10 19.64 -12.90
N PRO A 53 -17.31 19.86 -14.22
CA PRO A 53 -16.23 20.23 -15.12
C PRO A 53 -15.68 21.60 -14.72
N GLY A 54 -14.35 21.74 -14.65
CA GLY A 54 -13.69 23.02 -14.38
C GLY A 54 -13.41 23.32 -12.90
N THR A 55 -13.60 22.37 -11.98
CA THR A 55 -13.14 22.51 -10.60
C THR A 55 -12.63 21.20 -10.01
N LEU A 56 -11.57 21.28 -9.21
CA LEU A 56 -11.03 20.17 -8.43
C LEU A 56 -11.74 20.01 -7.08
N LEU A 57 -12.50 21.02 -6.65
CA LEU A 57 -13.04 21.12 -5.29
C LEU A 57 -13.89 19.91 -4.87
N PRO A 58 -14.88 19.43 -5.67
CA PRO A 58 -15.73 18.31 -5.26
C PRO A 58 -14.95 17.01 -5.12
N MET A 59 -13.98 16.79 -6.01
CA MET A 59 -13.11 15.61 -5.96
C MET A 59 -12.21 15.64 -4.73
N SER A 60 -11.60 16.79 -4.43
CA SER A 60 -10.74 16.94 -3.26
C SER A 60 -11.50 16.87 -1.94
N LEU A 61 -12.72 17.44 -1.87
CA LEU A 61 -13.60 17.30 -0.71
C LEU A 61 -14.04 15.85 -0.50
N TYR A 62 -14.43 15.16 -1.57
CA TYR A 62 -14.77 13.74 -1.50
C TYR A 62 -13.59 12.92 -0.96
N ALA A 63 -12.38 13.14 -1.48
CA ALA A 63 -11.18 12.44 -1.04
C ALA A 63 -10.81 12.76 0.43
N LEU A 64 -10.88 14.04 0.82
CA LEU A 64 -10.64 14.50 2.19
C LEU A 64 -11.64 13.88 3.18
N ILE A 65 -12.94 13.95 2.89
CA ILE A 65 -13.99 13.41 3.75
C ILE A 65 -13.87 11.89 3.86
N ARG A 66 -13.59 11.20 2.75
CA ARG A 66 -13.34 9.75 2.75
C ARG A 66 -12.14 9.39 3.62
N GLY A 67 -11.03 10.11 3.49
CA GLY A 67 -9.82 9.91 4.29
C GLY A 67 -10.05 10.17 5.77
N LEU A 68 -10.66 11.31 6.12
CA LEU A 68 -11.02 11.65 7.51
C LEU A 68 -11.98 10.62 8.11
N SER A 69 -12.98 10.18 7.35
CA SER A 69 -13.92 9.15 7.80
C SER A 69 -13.19 7.84 8.07
N ALA A 70 -12.27 7.42 7.20
CA ALA A 70 -11.46 6.23 7.44
C ALA A 70 -10.62 6.36 8.72
N ILE A 71 -9.97 7.50 8.96
CA ILE A 71 -9.15 7.74 10.16
C ILE A 71 -10.01 7.72 11.44
N VAL A 72 -11.15 8.40 11.43
CA VAL A 72 -12.03 8.53 12.62
C VAL A 72 -12.76 7.23 12.94
N PHE A 73 -13.27 6.53 11.92
CA PHE A 73 -14.11 5.35 12.12
C PHE A 73 -13.35 4.01 12.09
N ALA A 74 -12.11 3.95 11.58
CA ALA A 74 -11.35 2.70 11.55
C ALA A 74 -11.19 2.02 12.93
N PRO A 75 -10.90 2.74 14.04
CA PRO A 75 -10.82 2.10 15.36
C PRO A 75 -12.16 1.53 15.83
N ALA A 76 -13.27 2.22 15.54
CA ALA A 76 -14.61 1.75 15.90
C ALA A 76 -15.01 0.52 15.09
N ILE A 77 -14.68 0.49 13.79
CA ILE A 77 -14.88 -0.67 12.92
C ILE A 77 -14.00 -1.83 13.38
N GLY A 78 -12.72 -1.59 13.70
CA GLY A 78 -11.82 -2.61 14.25
C GLY A 78 -12.35 -3.21 15.55
N TRP A 79 -12.75 -2.36 16.50
CA TRP A 79 -13.38 -2.79 17.74
C TRP A 79 -14.68 -3.56 17.51
N TYR A 80 -15.53 -3.12 16.58
CA TYR A 80 -16.77 -3.81 16.24
C TYR A 80 -16.48 -5.19 15.64
N ILE A 81 -15.52 -5.29 14.72
CA ILE A 81 -15.10 -6.56 14.13
C ILE A 81 -14.57 -7.48 15.23
N ASP A 82 -13.67 -6.98 16.08
CA ASP A 82 -13.08 -7.77 17.15
C ASP A 82 -14.12 -8.20 18.19
N THR A 83 -15.08 -7.34 18.56
CA THR A 83 -16.05 -7.64 19.62
C THR A 83 -17.31 -8.37 19.17
N VAL A 84 -17.88 -8.02 18.01
CA VAL A 84 -19.15 -8.63 17.55
C VAL A 84 -18.91 -10.02 16.97
N PHE A 85 -17.84 -10.21 16.19
CA PHE A 85 -17.49 -11.56 15.75
C PHE A 85 -17.06 -12.43 16.93
N GLN A 86 -16.38 -11.87 17.95
CA GLN A 86 -16.07 -12.62 19.16
C GLN A 86 -17.31 -12.96 20.01
N ARG A 87 -18.30 -12.06 20.11
CA ARG A 87 -19.54 -12.29 20.89
C ARG A 87 -20.52 -13.26 20.24
N LEU A 88 -20.66 -13.24 18.91
CA LEU A 88 -21.43 -14.25 18.18
C LEU A 88 -20.86 -15.65 18.41
N VAL A 89 -19.52 -15.76 18.50
CA VAL A 89 -18.86 -17.02 18.77
C VAL A 89 -19.00 -17.46 20.23
N VAL A 90 -18.94 -16.55 21.21
CA VAL A 90 -19.22 -16.89 22.62
C VAL A 90 -20.66 -17.40 22.79
N ALA A 91 -21.64 -16.76 22.13
CA ALA A 91 -23.03 -17.23 22.15
C ALA A 91 -23.20 -18.61 21.49
N ALA A 92 -22.50 -18.86 20.38
CA ALA A 92 -22.46 -20.17 19.73
C ALA A 92 -21.78 -21.23 20.61
N SER A 93 -20.68 -20.91 21.29
CA SER A 93 -20.01 -21.81 22.24
C SER A 93 -20.87 -22.11 23.47
N CYS A 94 -21.62 -21.14 24.00
CA CYS A 94 -22.61 -21.39 25.06
C CYS A 94 -23.75 -22.29 24.57
N ALA A 95 -24.20 -22.14 23.32
CA ALA A 95 -25.19 -23.04 22.71
C ALA A 95 -24.64 -24.45 22.48
N VAL A 96 -23.37 -24.58 22.08
CA VAL A 96 -22.68 -25.87 21.98
C VAL A 96 -22.48 -26.51 23.35
N PHE A 97 -22.12 -25.76 24.40
CA PHE A 97 -22.07 -26.28 25.77
C PHE A 97 -23.45 -26.71 26.28
N TYR A 98 -24.51 -26.00 25.92
CA TYR A 98 -25.89 -26.41 26.22
C TYR A 98 -26.29 -27.68 25.46
N VAL A 99 -25.84 -27.84 24.22
CA VAL A 99 -26.05 -29.06 23.42
C VAL A 99 -25.16 -30.21 23.89
N LEU A 100 -23.94 -29.96 24.38
CA LEU A 100 -23.05 -30.96 24.99
C LEU A 100 -23.52 -31.40 26.38
N ALA A 101 -24.28 -30.56 27.09
CA ALA A 101 -25.02 -30.96 28.28
C ALA A 101 -26.20 -31.92 27.95
N VAL A 102 -26.51 -32.11 26.67
CA VAL A 102 -27.43 -33.13 26.14
C VAL A 102 -26.59 -34.22 25.46
N ASP A 103 -26.30 -35.29 26.21
CA ASP A 103 -25.41 -36.41 25.87
C ASP A 103 -25.31 -36.81 24.38
N THR A 104 -24.18 -36.47 23.73
CA THR A 104 -23.62 -37.25 22.60
C THR A 104 -22.07 -37.21 22.61
N PRO A 105 -21.36 -38.33 22.35
CA PRO A 105 -19.90 -38.39 22.47
C PRO A 105 -19.19 -38.18 21.12
N PHE A 106 -18.34 -37.15 20.97
CA PHE A 106 -17.33 -37.10 19.91
C PHE A 106 -16.01 -36.42 20.34
N PRO A 107 -14.86 -36.83 19.76
CA PRO A 107 -13.53 -36.54 20.25
C PRO A 107 -12.96 -35.20 19.76
N SER A 108 -12.37 -34.51 20.72
CA SER A 108 -11.63 -33.25 20.64
C SER A 108 -10.33 -33.37 19.85
N GLY A 109 -10.05 -32.40 18.97
CA GLY A 109 -8.76 -32.33 18.30
C GLY A 109 -8.63 -31.23 17.25
N VAL A 110 -8.82 -29.96 17.61
CA VAL A 110 -8.39 -28.84 16.76
C VAL A 110 -7.99 -27.65 17.65
N VAL A 111 -6.94 -27.85 18.45
CA VAL A 111 -6.05 -26.72 18.71
C VAL A 111 -5.00 -26.83 17.60
N VAL A 112 -4.67 -25.72 16.94
CA VAL A 112 -3.60 -25.59 15.95
C VAL A 112 -3.96 -25.94 14.49
N VAL A 113 -4.73 -25.09 13.81
CA VAL A 113 -4.67 -24.97 12.33
C VAL A 113 -4.11 -23.62 11.86
N SER A 114 -3.96 -22.63 12.73
CA SER A 114 -3.38 -21.33 12.37
C SER A 114 -1.84 -21.27 12.37
N GLU A 115 -1.14 -22.39 12.58
CA GLU A 115 0.34 -22.40 12.67
C GLU A 115 1.04 -23.44 11.75
N ARG A 116 0.30 -24.28 11.02
CA ARG A 116 0.87 -25.56 10.54
C ARG A 116 1.22 -25.69 9.06
N ASN A 117 0.95 -24.71 8.18
CA ASN A 117 1.32 -24.80 6.75
C ASN A 117 1.73 -23.46 6.11
N PRO A 118 2.97 -22.96 6.40
CA PRO A 118 3.45 -21.70 5.86
C PRO A 118 3.54 -21.69 4.33
N GLU A 119 3.69 -22.84 3.67
CA GLU A 119 3.79 -22.93 2.22
C GLU A 119 2.45 -22.63 1.52
N VAL A 120 1.34 -23.20 2.02
CA VAL A 120 0.00 -22.97 1.45
C VAL A 120 -0.40 -21.50 1.60
N LEU A 121 -0.14 -20.89 2.76
CA LEU A 121 -0.40 -19.47 3.02
C LEU A 121 0.41 -18.55 2.11
N ARG A 122 1.71 -18.86 1.88
CA ARG A 122 2.54 -18.11 0.93
C ARG A 122 1.98 -18.19 -0.48
N VAL A 123 1.58 -19.37 -0.94
CA VAL A 123 0.99 -19.55 -2.29
C VAL A 123 -0.33 -18.78 -2.40
N MET A 124 -1.22 -18.89 -1.41
CA MET A 124 -2.50 -18.18 -1.40
C MET A 124 -2.32 -16.65 -1.40
N ASN A 125 -1.43 -16.13 -0.55
CA ASN A 125 -1.10 -14.71 -0.49
C ASN A 125 -0.48 -14.21 -1.81
N ALA A 126 0.38 -15.01 -2.44
CA ALA A 126 0.93 -14.68 -3.75
C ALA A 126 -0.16 -14.65 -4.84
N GLN A 127 -1.13 -15.57 -4.82
CA GLN A 127 -2.24 -15.56 -5.77
C GLN A 127 -3.19 -14.37 -5.54
N MET A 128 -3.54 -14.05 -4.29
CA MET A 128 -4.30 -12.83 -3.96
C MET A 128 -3.59 -11.59 -4.47
N ARG A 129 -2.27 -11.51 -4.28
CA ARG A 129 -1.48 -10.38 -4.78
C ARG A 129 -1.50 -10.27 -6.31
N ARG A 130 -1.51 -11.39 -7.04
CA ARG A 130 -1.65 -11.40 -8.50
C ARG A 130 -3.02 -10.87 -8.93
N ILE A 131 -4.09 -11.29 -8.25
CA ILE A 131 -5.45 -10.79 -8.46
C ILE A 131 -5.49 -9.28 -8.26
N ASP A 132 -4.90 -8.77 -7.18
CA ASP A 132 -4.81 -7.34 -6.89
C ASP A 132 -4.13 -6.56 -8.03
N LEU A 133 -3.01 -7.06 -8.54
CA LEU A 133 -2.29 -6.42 -9.62
C LEU A 133 -3.08 -6.42 -10.93
N LEU A 134 -3.75 -7.53 -11.27
CA LEU A 134 -4.62 -7.61 -12.45
C LEU A 134 -5.78 -6.61 -12.36
N CYS A 135 -6.46 -6.54 -11.22
CA CYS A 135 -7.57 -5.60 -11.00
C CYS A 135 -7.09 -4.15 -11.03
N LYS A 136 -5.92 -3.87 -10.47
CA LYS A 136 -5.30 -2.54 -10.49
C LYS A 136 -4.92 -2.10 -11.91
N LEU A 137 -4.52 -3.04 -12.76
CA LEU A 137 -4.16 -2.79 -14.15
C LEU A 137 -5.39 -2.61 -15.05
N PHE A 138 -6.32 -3.58 -15.02
CA PHE A 138 -7.43 -3.64 -15.97
C PHE A 138 -8.69 -2.91 -15.50
N GLY A 139 -8.95 -2.81 -14.20
CA GLY A 139 -10.17 -2.18 -13.67
C GLY A 139 -10.34 -0.73 -14.11
N PRO A 140 -9.33 0.15 -13.92
CA PRO A 140 -9.39 1.53 -14.38
C PRO A 140 -9.57 1.67 -15.91
N LEU A 141 -8.91 0.82 -16.69
CA LEU A 141 -9.04 0.82 -18.15
C LEU A 141 -10.45 0.38 -18.58
N PHE A 142 -11.00 -0.65 -17.95
CA PHE A 142 -12.35 -1.15 -18.21
C PHE A 142 -13.41 -0.07 -18.01
N ILE A 143 -13.35 0.68 -16.90
CA ILE A 143 -14.35 1.72 -16.67
C ILE A 143 -14.11 2.97 -17.51
N ALA A 144 -12.85 3.29 -17.83
CA ALA A 144 -12.49 4.38 -18.74
C ALA A 144 -13.05 4.19 -20.15
N THR A 145 -13.01 2.98 -20.70
CA THR A 145 -13.54 2.69 -22.04
C THR A 145 -15.06 2.87 -22.08
N ILE A 146 -15.77 2.39 -21.06
CA ILE A 146 -17.22 2.57 -20.95
C ILE A 146 -17.56 4.05 -20.74
N ALA A 147 -16.82 4.75 -19.88
CA ALA A 147 -17.03 6.17 -19.61
C ALA A 147 -16.73 7.05 -20.84
N ALA A 148 -15.79 6.63 -21.70
CA ALA A 148 -15.50 7.30 -22.97
C ALA A 148 -16.64 7.15 -24.00
N TYR A 149 -17.39 6.05 -23.94
CA TYR A 149 -18.61 5.88 -24.75
C TYR A 149 -19.79 6.68 -24.18
N SER A 150 -20.10 6.47 -22.89
CA SER A 150 -21.13 7.23 -22.18
C SER A 150 -20.93 7.16 -20.67
N SER A 151 -20.84 8.32 -20.01
CA SER A 151 -20.71 8.39 -18.55
C SER A 151 -21.93 7.84 -17.82
N GLN A 152 -23.14 8.00 -18.37
CA GLN A 152 -24.36 7.43 -17.79
C GLN A 152 -24.32 5.90 -17.81
N VAL A 153 -23.90 5.31 -18.94
CA VAL A 153 -23.73 3.85 -19.06
C VAL A 153 -22.68 3.36 -18.08
N ALA A 154 -21.57 4.08 -17.92
CA ALA A 154 -20.53 3.72 -16.97
C ALA A 154 -21.03 3.69 -15.51
N ILE A 155 -21.86 4.66 -15.10
CA ILE A 155 -22.47 4.67 -13.76
C ILE A 155 -23.41 3.48 -13.58
N ILE A 156 -24.28 3.21 -14.57
CA ILE A 156 -25.23 2.08 -14.51
C ILE A 156 -24.50 0.74 -14.45
N VAL A 157 -23.48 0.54 -15.30
CA VAL A 157 -22.68 -0.69 -15.31
C VAL A 157 -21.98 -0.88 -13.97
N ASN A 158 -21.37 0.17 -13.42
CA ASN A 158 -20.69 0.10 -12.14
C ASN A 158 -21.66 -0.21 -10.99
N PHE A 159 -22.84 0.43 -10.97
CA PHE A 159 -23.89 0.14 -9.99
C PHE A 159 -24.39 -1.30 -10.09
N ALA A 160 -24.72 -1.77 -11.30
CA ALA A 160 -25.20 -3.12 -11.55
C ALA A 160 -24.16 -4.18 -11.16
N MET A 161 -22.89 -3.93 -11.48
CA MET A 161 -21.78 -4.83 -11.14
C MET A 161 -21.58 -4.92 -9.62
N ASN A 162 -21.59 -3.80 -8.89
CA ASN A 162 -21.50 -3.82 -7.43
C ASN A 162 -22.70 -4.54 -6.80
N ALA A 163 -23.93 -4.26 -7.25
CA ALA A 163 -25.13 -4.90 -6.73
C ALA A 163 -25.11 -6.43 -6.95
N ALA A 164 -24.71 -6.88 -8.14
CA ALA A 164 -24.59 -8.30 -8.45
C ALA A 164 -23.48 -8.98 -7.63
N SER A 165 -22.34 -8.32 -7.46
CA SER A 165 -21.22 -8.91 -6.74
C SER A 165 -21.43 -8.99 -5.24
N ILE A 166 -22.13 -8.04 -4.60
CA ILE A 166 -22.47 -8.14 -3.17
C ILE A 166 -23.21 -9.45 -2.88
N VAL A 167 -24.16 -9.83 -3.75
CA VAL A 167 -24.91 -11.09 -3.61
C VAL A 167 -23.97 -12.30 -3.70
N ILE A 168 -23.10 -12.32 -4.72
CA ILE A 168 -22.16 -13.42 -4.95
C ILE A 168 -21.12 -13.51 -3.82
N GLU A 169 -20.55 -12.40 -3.40
CA GLU A 169 -19.56 -12.29 -2.32
C GLU A 169 -20.17 -12.75 -0.99
N TYR A 170 -21.39 -12.31 -0.67
CA TYR A 170 -22.10 -12.75 0.54
C TYR A 170 -22.26 -14.28 0.55
N PHE A 171 -22.75 -14.88 -0.53
CA PHE A 171 -22.90 -16.34 -0.60
C PHE A 171 -21.56 -17.08 -0.60
N ALA A 172 -20.52 -16.54 -1.24
CA ALA A 172 -19.19 -17.13 -1.25
C ALA A 172 -18.57 -17.14 0.15
N ILE A 173 -18.63 -16.01 0.87
CA ILE A 173 -18.11 -15.86 2.23
C ILE A 173 -18.93 -16.69 3.20
N ALA A 174 -20.26 -16.63 3.15
CA ALA A 174 -21.13 -17.42 4.01
C ALA A 174 -20.84 -18.92 3.86
N ARG A 175 -20.67 -19.40 2.63
CA ARG A 175 -20.36 -20.81 2.39
C ARG A 175 -18.97 -21.20 2.88
N VAL A 176 -17.97 -20.34 2.74
CA VAL A 176 -16.63 -20.57 3.31
C VAL A 176 -16.69 -20.59 4.84
N TYR A 177 -17.48 -19.71 5.45
CA TYR A 177 -17.70 -19.64 6.90
C TYR A 177 -18.35 -20.92 7.46
N TYR A 178 -19.31 -21.50 6.73
CA TYR A 178 -19.94 -22.76 7.16
C TYR A 178 -19.12 -24.02 6.85
N GLU A 179 -18.25 -23.99 5.83
CA GLU A 179 -17.42 -25.14 5.44
C GLU A 179 -16.08 -25.23 6.16
N VAL A 180 -15.62 -24.15 6.81
CA VAL A 180 -14.37 -24.12 7.58
C VAL A 180 -14.70 -23.91 9.06
N PRO A 181 -14.82 -24.99 9.87
CA PRO A 181 -15.18 -24.91 11.28
C PRO A 181 -14.22 -24.03 12.10
N GLU A 182 -12.95 -23.96 11.69
CA GLU A 182 -11.91 -23.15 12.31
C GLU A 182 -12.21 -21.63 12.27
N LEU A 183 -13.03 -21.17 11.31
CA LEU A 183 -13.48 -19.76 11.25
C LEU A 183 -14.64 -19.48 12.21
N GLN A 184 -15.26 -20.52 12.76
CA GLN A 184 -16.33 -20.43 13.76
C GLN A 184 -15.77 -20.50 15.18
N GLU A 185 -14.50 -20.87 15.34
CA GLU A 185 -13.81 -20.89 16.62
C GLU A 185 -13.44 -19.47 17.08
N ALA A 186 -13.59 -19.19 18.37
CA ALA A 186 -13.29 -17.87 18.92
C ALA A 186 -11.77 -17.70 18.93
N LYS A 187 -11.29 -16.56 18.46
CA LYS A 187 -9.91 -16.15 18.72
C LYS A 187 -9.74 -15.96 20.23
N ILE A 188 -9.11 -16.92 20.89
CA ILE A 188 -8.70 -16.79 22.29
C ILE A 188 -7.59 -15.75 22.30
N ASN A 189 -7.86 -14.56 22.86
CA ASN A 189 -6.82 -13.57 23.11
C ASN A 189 -6.05 -14.00 24.38
N PRO A 190 -4.75 -14.30 24.32
CA PRO A 190 -3.94 -14.64 25.50
C PRO A 190 -3.72 -13.46 26.47
N ARG A 191 -4.39 -12.31 26.25
CA ARG A 191 -4.21 -11.08 27.03
C ARG A 191 -5.14 -10.94 28.24
N HIS A 192 -5.81 -12.02 28.64
CA HIS A 192 -6.69 -12.05 29.81
C HIS A 192 -6.29 -13.11 30.85
N GLU A 193 -4.99 -13.40 30.97
CA GLU A 193 -4.45 -14.18 32.09
C GLU A 193 -3.28 -13.42 32.76
N VAL A 194 -3.51 -12.23 33.31
CA VAL A 194 -2.79 -11.74 34.52
C VAL A 194 -3.70 -10.72 35.21
N THR A 195 -3.85 -10.90 36.53
CA THR A 195 -4.56 -10.07 37.51
C THR A 195 -6.05 -10.38 37.71
N GLU A 196 -6.34 -11.58 38.19
CA GLU A 196 -7.29 -11.71 39.29
C GLU A 196 -6.57 -11.20 40.57
N GLU A 197 -6.94 -10.01 41.03
CA GLU A 197 -6.73 -9.62 42.44
C GLU A 197 -8.09 -9.58 43.14
N PRO A 198 -8.15 -9.91 44.43
CA PRO A 198 -9.39 -10.27 45.11
C PRO A 198 -10.30 -9.06 45.33
N GLU A 199 -11.60 -9.32 45.29
CA GLU A 199 -12.67 -8.41 45.68
C GLU A 199 -12.35 -7.67 46.99
N ALA A 200 -12.19 -6.35 46.89
CA ALA A 200 -12.31 -5.44 48.02
C ALA A 200 -13.47 -4.49 47.76
N GLN A 201 -14.51 -4.65 48.57
CA GLN A 201 -15.68 -3.80 48.67
C GLN A 201 -15.30 -2.31 48.73
N SER A 202 -15.86 -1.46 47.86
CA SER A 202 -16.29 -0.11 48.24
C SER A 202 -17.08 0.63 47.14
N SER A 203 -18.27 1.08 47.56
CA SER A 203 -18.99 2.28 47.12
C SER A 203 -19.35 2.45 45.64
N HIS A 204 -20.64 2.31 45.37
CA HIS A 204 -21.38 2.94 44.27
C HIS A 204 -20.98 4.43 44.14
N ASN A 205 -20.06 4.74 43.23
CA ASN A 205 -19.77 6.12 42.85
C ASN A 205 -20.05 6.25 41.35
N SER A 206 -21.26 6.70 41.03
CA SER A 206 -21.79 6.91 39.69
C SER A 206 -21.02 8.04 39.01
N LYS A 207 -19.79 7.77 38.56
CA LYS A 207 -19.04 8.73 37.73
C LYS A 207 -19.86 8.96 36.45
N PRO A 208 -20.16 10.22 36.08
CA PRO A 208 -20.95 10.49 34.89
C PRO A 208 -20.23 9.91 33.66
N ILE A 209 -20.98 9.27 32.77
CA ILE A 209 -20.50 8.59 31.55
C ILE A 209 -19.50 9.47 30.77
N VAL A 210 -19.73 10.79 30.75
CA VAL A 210 -18.87 11.80 30.13
C VAL A 210 -17.47 11.84 30.73
N SER A 211 -17.34 11.75 32.06
CA SER A 211 -16.04 11.74 32.75
C SER A 211 -15.24 10.47 32.48
N ALA A 212 -15.91 9.32 32.34
CA ALA A 212 -15.28 8.05 31.98
C ALA A 212 -14.81 8.06 30.52
N ILE A 213 -15.58 8.64 29.60
CA ILE A 213 -15.17 8.84 28.20
C ILE A 213 -13.98 9.79 28.11
N TRP A 214 -14.03 10.92 28.84
CA TRP A 214 -12.93 11.89 28.85
C TRP A 214 -11.62 11.28 29.38
N GLN A 215 -11.67 10.50 30.46
CA GLN A 215 -10.50 9.81 31.00
C GLN A 215 -9.91 8.81 30.01
N ARG A 216 -10.75 8.08 29.26
CA ARG A 216 -10.31 7.18 28.18
C ARG A 216 -9.67 7.96 27.03
N LEU A 217 -10.25 9.09 26.62
CA LEU A 217 -9.68 9.94 25.57
C LEU A 217 -8.31 10.50 25.98
N VAL A 218 -8.18 11.01 27.21
CA VAL A 218 -6.91 11.52 27.73
C VAL A 218 -5.86 10.41 27.80
N ALA A 219 -6.24 9.20 28.23
CA ALA A 219 -5.32 8.05 28.25
C ALA A 219 -4.86 7.65 26.84
N VAL A 220 -5.76 7.67 25.84
CA VAL A 220 -5.42 7.40 24.43
C VAL A 220 -4.47 8.47 23.90
N ILE A 221 -4.76 9.75 24.13
CA ILE A 221 -3.89 10.86 23.68
C ILE A 221 -2.51 10.77 24.32
N HIS A 222 -2.44 10.46 25.62
CA HIS A 222 -1.17 10.32 26.32
C HIS A 222 -0.35 9.15 25.77
N LYS A 223 -1.00 7.99 25.54
CA LYS A 223 -0.35 6.84 24.92
C LYS A 223 0.13 7.15 23.50
N SER A 224 -0.71 7.79 22.68
CA SER A 224 -0.31 8.23 21.35
C SER A 224 0.89 9.18 21.41
N ALA A 225 0.93 10.14 22.35
CA ALA A 225 2.08 11.02 22.51
C ALA A 225 3.38 10.25 22.84
N GLN A 226 3.30 9.20 23.66
CA GLN A 226 4.43 8.30 23.94
C GLN A 226 4.86 7.53 22.69
N ASP A 227 3.92 6.97 21.94
CA ASP A 227 4.15 6.24 20.70
C ASP A 227 4.84 7.13 19.65
N PHE A 228 4.40 8.38 19.52
CA PHE A 228 5.04 9.39 18.67
C PHE A 228 6.46 9.73 19.16
N SER A 229 6.68 9.87 20.48
CA SER A 229 8.02 10.10 21.00
C SER A 229 8.95 8.91 20.76
N LEU A 230 8.45 7.68 20.82
CA LEU A 230 9.24 6.47 20.54
C LEU A 230 9.63 6.44 19.07
N TYR A 231 8.69 6.74 18.17
CA TYR A 231 8.93 6.84 16.74
C TYR A 231 10.01 7.87 16.39
N LEU A 232 9.94 9.09 16.97
CA LEU A 232 10.90 10.17 16.68
C LEU A 232 12.33 9.87 17.15
N LYS A 233 12.49 9.04 18.19
CA LYS A 233 13.80 8.66 18.73
C LYS A 233 14.40 7.43 18.03
N HIS A 234 13.61 6.73 17.22
CA HIS A 234 14.04 5.49 16.58
C HIS A 234 15.05 5.74 15.45
N GLN A 235 16.01 4.83 15.25
CA GLN A 235 17.04 4.98 14.21
C GLN A 235 16.46 4.99 12.79
N ALA A 236 15.40 4.20 12.55
CA ALA A 236 14.66 4.15 11.29
C ALA A 236 13.72 5.36 11.06
N PHE A 237 13.76 6.40 11.90
CA PHE A 237 12.88 7.57 11.78
C PHE A 237 13.03 8.29 10.43
N LEU A 238 14.25 8.65 10.02
CA LEU A 238 14.48 9.38 8.76
C LEU A 238 13.99 8.64 7.50
N PRO A 239 14.31 7.35 7.28
CA PRO A 239 13.80 6.65 6.10
C PRO A 239 12.27 6.51 6.15
N SER A 240 11.69 6.30 7.33
CA SER A 240 10.23 6.21 7.50
C SER A 240 9.52 7.55 7.21
N ILE A 241 9.99 8.66 7.77
CA ILE A 241 9.39 9.98 7.51
C ILE A 241 9.62 10.41 6.05
N ALA A 242 10.75 10.06 5.44
CA ALA A 242 10.97 10.27 4.01
C ALA A 242 9.91 9.53 3.17
N GLY A 243 9.63 8.26 3.49
CA GLY A 243 8.55 7.50 2.87
C GLY A 243 7.17 8.15 3.09
N ALA A 244 6.89 8.63 4.30
CA ALA A 244 5.61 9.29 4.60
C ALA A 244 5.42 10.62 3.84
N ILE A 245 6.46 11.43 3.69
CA ILE A 245 6.41 12.70 2.93
C ILE A 245 6.01 12.46 1.46
N LEU A 246 6.34 11.31 0.88
CA LEU A 246 5.96 10.98 -0.50
C LEU A 246 4.45 10.85 -0.72
N TYR A 247 3.66 10.68 0.35
CA TYR A 247 2.19 10.73 0.30
C TYR A 247 1.67 12.17 0.13
N PHE A 248 2.50 13.19 0.37
CA PHE A 248 2.17 14.58 0.08
C PHE A 248 2.37 14.87 -1.40
N THR A 249 1.55 14.24 -2.25
CA THR A 249 1.61 14.43 -3.70
C THR A 249 0.23 14.40 -4.33
N VAL A 250 -0.02 15.37 -5.20
CA VAL A 250 -1.17 15.35 -6.11
C VAL A 250 -0.81 14.76 -7.46
N LEU A 251 0.48 14.52 -7.72
CA LEU A 251 1.02 13.99 -8.97
C LEU A 251 0.95 12.47 -8.96
N SER A 252 -0.28 12.00 -8.94
CA SER A 252 -0.64 10.59 -9.00
C SER A 252 -1.89 10.45 -9.87
N PHE A 253 -2.11 9.30 -10.52
CA PHE A 253 -3.36 9.01 -11.24
C PHE A 253 -4.57 8.80 -10.30
N GLY A 254 -4.63 9.54 -9.19
CA GLY A 254 -5.75 9.69 -8.29
C GLY A 254 -6.69 10.82 -8.74
N GLY A 255 -7.64 11.17 -7.87
CA GLY A 255 -8.76 12.05 -8.20
C GLY A 255 -8.37 13.40 -8.80
N GLN A 256 -7.44 14.08 -8.16
CA GLN A 256 -7.09 15.47 -8.45
C GLN A 256 -6.41 15.62 -9.80
N MET A 257 -5.36 14.84 -10.07
CA MET A 257 -4.67 14.87 -11.35
C MET A 257 -5.58 14.44 -12.49
N VAL A 258 -6.39 13.39 -12.30
CA VAL A 258 -7.34 12.94 -13.34
C VAL A 258 -8.34 14.05 -13.68
N THR A 259 -8.88 14.72 -12.67
CA THR A 259 -9.82 15.84 -12.87
C THR A 259 -9.12 16.99 -13.62
N TYR A 260 -7.87 17.29 -13.27
CA TYR A 260 -7.06 18.26 -14.01
C TYR A 260 -6.84 17.83 -15.48
N LEU A 261 -6.45 16.59 -15.74
CA LEU A 261 -6.20 16.09 -17.09
C LEU A 261 -7.46 16.16 -17.97
N LEU A 262 -8.62 15.78 -17.42
CA LEU A 262 -9.90 15.90 -18.11
C LEU A 262 -10.21 17.37 -18.44
N SER A 263 -9.96 18.29 -17.50
CA SER A 263 -10.14 19.73 -17.74
C SER A 263 -9.14 20.32 -18.75
N ALA A 264 -7.94 19.73 -18.88
CA ALA A 264 -6.94 20.12 -19.87
C ALA A 264 -7.23 19.57 -21.28
N GLY A 265 -8.26 18.73 -21.43
CA GLY A 265 -8.72 18.18 -22.71
C GLY A 265 -8.39 16.71 -22.96
N TYR A 266 -7.87 15.98 -21.97
CA TYR A 266 -7.72 14.53 -22.09
C TYR A 266 -9.08 13.83 -22.09
N SER A 267 -9.21 12.76 -22.88
CA SER A 267 -10.38 11.87 -22.79
C SER A 267 -10.24 10.88 -21.63
N SER A 268 -11.37 10.36 -21.14
CA SER A 268 -11.38 9.33 -20.08
C SER A 268 -10.53 8.10 -20.45
N LEU A 269 -10.54 7.72 -21.74
CA LEU A 269 -9.74 6.62 -22.27
C LEU A 269 -8.23 6.92 -22.20
N GLN A 270 -7.81 8.11 -22.62
CA GLN A 270 -6.39 8.50 -22.56
C GLN A 270 -5.87 8.49 -21.12
N VAL A 271 -6.66 8.98 -20.16
CA VAL A 271 -6.29 8.94 -18.74
C VAL A 271 -6.22 7.49 -18.22
N GLY A 272 -7.18 6.63 -18.62
CA GLY A 272 -7.17 5.20 -18.28
C GLY A 272 -5.93 4.48 -18.82
N ILE A 273 -5.53 4.75 -20.06
CA ILE A 273 -4.31 4.19 -20.67
C ILE A 273 -3.08 4.70 -19.91
N ALA A 274 -2.97 6.00 -19.66
CA ALA A 274 -1.83 6.58 -18.93
C ALA A 274 -1.67 5.98 -17.52
N ARG A 275 -2.78 5.78 -16.79
CA ARG A 275 -2.79 5.08 -15.50
C ARG A 275 -2.33 3.64 -15.62
N THR A 276 -2.79 2.92 -16.64
CA THR A 276 -2.40 1.53 -16.92
C THR A 276 -0.89 1.43 -17.16
N VAL A 277 -0.32 2.33 -17.98
CA VAL A 277 1.12 2.41 -18.19
C VAL A 277 1.85 2.72 -16.88
N GLY A 278 1.33 3.67 -16.07
CA GLY A 278 1.86 3.94 -14.73
C GLY A 278 1.93 2.69 -13.84
N VAL A 279 0.87 1.87 -13.82
CA VAL A 279 0.84 0.61 -13.07
C VAL A 279 1.88 -0.38 -13.60
N VAL A 280 2.14 -0.44 -14.91
CA VAL A 280 3.21 -1.27 -15.47
C VAL A 280 4.58 -0.86 -14.90
N PHE A 281 4.87 0.44 -14.78
CA PHE A 281 6.11 0.92 -14.15
C PHE A 281 6.17 0.64 -12.64
N GLU A 282 5.04 0.70 -11.93
CA GLU A 282 4.98 0.30 -10.51
C GLU A 282 5.28 -1.19 -10.33
N VAL A 283 4.74 -2.03 -11.22
CA VAL A 283 4.99 -3.47 -11.21
C VAL A 283 6.44 -3.75 -11.62
N LEU A 284 7.00 -3.02 -12.60
CA LEU A 284 8.40 -3.10 -13.00
C LEU A 284 9.35 -2.86 -11.81
N ALA A 285 9.01 -1.94 -10.91
CA ALA A 285 9.80 -1.66 -9.72
C ALA A 285 10.01 -2.89 -8.82
N THR A 286 9.10 -3.86 -8.86
CA THR A 286 9.21 -5.11 -8.06
C THR A 286 10.29 -6.05 -8.54
N TRP A 287 10.82 -5.87 -9.76
CA TRP A 287 12.03 -6.58 -10.22
C TRP A 287 13.26 -5.68 -10.13
N VAL A 288 13.14 -4.42 -10.55
CA VAL A 288 14.28 -3.49 -10.59
C VAL A 288 14.80 -3.20 -9.18
N ALA A 289 13.92 -3.01 -8.18
CA ALA A 289 14.35 -2.70 -6.83
C ALA A 289 15.07 -3.88 -6.14
N PRO A 290 14.54 -5.11 -6.08
CA PRO A 290 15.28 -6.24 -5.51
C PRO A 290 16.58 -6.56 -6.26
N TRP A 291 16.60 -6.44 -7.59
CA TRP A 291 17.82 -6.58 -8.38
C TRP A 291 18.88 -5.55 -7.96
N LEU A 292 18.49 -4.29 -7.81
CA LEU A 292 19.39 -3.22 -7.38
C LEU A 292 19.85 -3.43 -5.93
N MET A 293 18.94 -3.82 -5.03
CA MET A 293 19.25 -4.17 -3.64
C MET A 293 20.29 -5.30 -3.57
N GLY A 294 20.16 -6.35 -4.38
CA GLY A 294 21.11 -7.45 -4.42
C GLY A 294 22.51 -7.07 -4.91
N ARG A 295 22.63 -5.99 -5.70
CA ARG A 295 23.91 -5.52 -6.26
C ARG A 295 24.61 -4.50 -5.38
N ILE A 296 23.87 -3.52 -4.86
CA ILE A 296 24.45 -2.37 -4.13
C ILE A 296 23.92 -2.25 -2.69
N GLY A 297 23.05 -3.14 -2.23
CA GLY A 297 22.42 -3.07 -0.90
C GLY A 297 21.23 -2.11 -0.86
N ALA A 298 20.32 -2.34 0.09
CA ALA A 298 19.04 -1.63 0.19
C ALA A 298 19.19 -0.11 0.38
N ILE A 299 20.14 0.31 1.22
CA ILE A 299 20.36 1.73 1.52
C ILE A 299 20.75 2.51 0.26
N ARG A 300 21.71 2.00 -0.53
CA ARG A 300 22.15 2.65 -1.78
C ARG A 300 21.10 2.53 -2.89
N ALA A 301 20.40 1.39 -2.98
CA ALA A 301 19.30 1.21 -3.91
C ALA A 301 18.20 2.25 -3.67
N GLY A 302 17.84 2.52 -2.42
CA GLY A 302 16.88 3.56 -2.06
C GLY A 302 17.31 4.95 -2.54
N LEU A 303 18.59 5.30 -2.42
CA LEU A 303 19.09 6.60 -2.88
C LEU A 303 18.92 6.76 -4.40
N TRP A 304 19.30 5.73 -5.18
CA TRP A 304 19.12 5.73 -6.63
C TRP A 304 17.65 5.81 -7.05
N MET A 305 16.77 5.03 -6.40
CA MET A 305 15.32 5.04 -6.67
C MET A 305 14.69 6.41 -6.37
N SER A 306 15.08 7.00 -5.23
CA SER A 306 14.67 8.34 -4.82
C SER A 306 15.16 9.41 -5.80
N SER A 307 16.43 9.38 -6.21
CA SER A 307 16.98 10.32 -7.19
C SER A 307 16.33 10.19 -8.56
N TRP A 308 16.02 8.97 -9.00
CA TRP A 308 15.27 8.72 -10.23
C TRP A 308 13.88 9.35 -10.16
N GLN A 309 13.15 9.13 -9.06
CA GLN A 309 11.82 9.69 -8.84
C GLN A 309 11.83 11.22 -8.92
N VAL A 310 12.72 11.88 -8.18
CA VAL A 310 12.85 13.35 -8.18
C VAL A 310 13.15 13.86 -9.58
N THR A 311 14.12 13.24 -10.27
CA THR A 311 14.57 13.70 -11.59
C THR A 311 13.45 13.61 -12.63
N MET A 312 12.76 12.47 -12.71
CA MET A 312 11.66 12.28 -13.66
C MET A 312 10.47 13.20 -13.36
N LEU A 313 10.13 13.37 -12.07
CA LEU A 313 9.01 14.22 -11.67
C LEU A 313 9.33 15.70 -11.91
N ALA A 314 10.52 16.16 -11.51
CA ALA A 314 10.98 17.52 -11.73
C ALA A 314 11.05 17.86 -13.22
N ALA A 315 11.53 16.94 -14.06
CA ALA A 315 11.53 17.12 -15.51
C ALA A 315 10.09 17.29 -16.05
N GLY A 316 9.15 16.43 -15.64
CA GLY A 316 7.75 16.51 -16.06
C GLY A 316 7.06 17.81 -15.61
N VAL A 317 7.29 18.25 -14.38
CA VAL A 317 6.79 19.53 -13.87
C VAL A 317 7.47 20.72 -14.54
N SER A 318 8.76 20.62 -14.89
CA SER A 318 9.44 21.69 -15.63
C SER A 318 8.83 21.90 -17.02
N VAL A 319 8.55 20.81 -17.74
CA VAL A 319 7.81 20.86 -19.01
C VAL A 319 6.42 21.47 -18.79
N PHE A 320 5.72 21.05 -17.75
CA PHE A 320 4.41 21.60 -17.41
C PHE A 320 4.43 23.12 -17.24
N TRP A 321 5.36 23.64 -16.44
CA TRP A 321 5.49 25.09 -16.20
C TRP A 321 5.90 25.86 -17.46
N MET A 322 6.78 25.29 -18.29
CA MET A 322 7.22 25.92 -19.53
C MET A 322 6.08 26.09 -20.55
N PHE A 323 5.20 25.11 -20.66
CA PHE A 323 4.13 25.11 -21.67
C PHE A 323 2.79 25.65 -21.17
N ASP A 324 2.54 25.68 -19.85
CA ASP A 324 1.41 26.40 -19.24
C ASP A 324 1.50 27.90 -19.55
N MET A 325 2.70 28.47 -19.51
CA MET A 325 2.95 29.88 -19.88
C MET A 325 2.68 30.19 -21.36
N ASN A 326 2.82 29.20 -22.24
CA ASN A 326 2.68 29.36 -23.69
C ASN A 326 1.27 28.97 -24.21
N SER A 327 0.27 28.84 -23.33
CA SER A 327 -1.11 28.46 -23.66
C SER A 327 -1.30 27.06 -24.28
N ASN A 328 -0.29 26.20 -24.29
CA ASN A 328 -0.36 24.84 -24.84
C ASN A 328 -0.72 23.81 -23.75
N SER A 329 -1.97 23.87 -23.26
CA SER A 329 -2.45 23.08 -22.11
C SER A 329 -2.24 21.56 -22.27
N LEU A 330 -2.42 21.01 -23.48
CA LEU A 330 -2.25 19.58 -23.75
C LEU A 330 -0.79 19.12 -23.63
N ILE A 331 0.19 19.91 -24.12
CA ILE A 331 1.62 19.56 -24.02
C ILE A 331 2.06 19.65 -22.56
N ALA A 332 1.59 20.68 -21.85
CA ALA A 332 1.85 20.86 -20.43
C ALA A 332 1.33 19.66 -19.62
N ALA A 333 0.07 19.26 -19.84
CA ALA A 333 -0.54 18.09 -19.21
C ALA A 333 0.20 16.78 -19.57
N SER A 334 0.65 16.64 -20.82
CA SER A 334 1.43 15.48 -21.28
C SER A 334 2.80 15.38 -20.58
N GLY A 335 3.45 16.52 -20.30
CA GLY A 335 4.66 16.58 -19.48
C GLY A 335 4.43 16.04 -18.06
N LEU A 336 3.33 16.44 -17.41
CA LEU A 336 2.95 15.90 -16.09
C LEU A 336 2.67 14.41 -16.14
N VAL A 337 1.94 13.93 -17.16
CA VAL A 337 1.64 12.51 -17.35
C VAL A 337 2.94 11.71 -17.50
N GLY A 338 3.82 12.13 -18.41
CA GLY A 338 5.10 11.45 -18.67
C GLY A 338 6.00 11.39 -17.44
N GLY A 339 6.22 12.54 -16.78
CA GLY A 339 7.02 12.61 -15.56
C GLY A 339 6.43 11.76 -14.43
N THR A 340 5.11 11.79 -14.24
CA THR A 340 4.42 10.99 -13.23
C THR A 340 4.56 9.50 -13.51
N VAL A 341 4.34 9.04 -14.74
CA VAL A 341 4.48 7.62 -15.14
C VAL A 341 5.90 7.12 -14.87
N LEU A 342 6.92 7.82 -15.37
CA LEU A 342 8.31 7.40 -15.23
C LEU A 342 8.79 7.45 -13.77
N SER A 343 8.28 8.40 -12.98
CA SER A 343 8.59 8.52 -11.56
C SER A 343 8.04 7.35 -10.72
N ARG A 344 7.02 6.63 -11.20
CA ARG A 344 6.42 5.49 -10.47
C ARG A 344 7.40 4.36 -10.21
N LEU A 345 8.35 4.14 -11.13
CA LEU A 345 9.42 3.17 -10.95
C LEU A 345 10.27 3.51 -9.72
N GLY A 346 10.68 4.78 -9.62
CA GLY A 346 11.47 5.29 -8.50
C GLY A 346 10.69 5.30 -7.20
N LEU A 347 9.45 5.79 -7.22
CA LEU A 347 8.56 5.82 -6.04
C LEU A 347 8.37 4.42 -5.47
N ARG A 348 7.92 3.47 -6.28
CA ARG A 348 7.61 2.12 -5.79
C ARG A 348 8.87 1.35 -5.41
N GLY A 349 9.97 1.58 -6.13
CA GLY A 349 11.26 0.98 -5.79
C GLY A 349 11.83 1.52 -4.48
N PHE A 350 11.67 2.82 -4.24
CA PHE A 350 12.06 3.48 -2.99
C PHE A 350 11.25 2.97 -1.81
N ASP A 351 9.92 2.87 -1.95
CA ASP A 351 9.04 2.30 -0.92
C ASP A 351 9.51 0.89 -0.49
N LEU A 352 9.88 0.04 -1.45
CA LEU A 352 10.39 -1.31 -1.16
C LEU A 352 11.71 -1.25 -0.36
N CYS A 353 12.58 -0.29 -0.65
CA CYS A 353 13.84 -0.10 0.10
C CYS A 353 13.57 0.36 1.53
N VAL A 354 12.73 1.38 1.70
CA VAL A 354 12.37 1.89 3.03
C VAL A 354 11.69 0.81 3.86
N GLN A 355 10.74 0.08 3.27
CA GLN A 355 10.05 -1.01 3.97
C GLN A 355 11.00 -2.10 4.43
N LEU A 356 11.97 -2.49 3.60
CA LEU A 356 12.97 -3.48 3.99
C LEU A 356 13.83 -2.96 5.16
N ILE A 357 14.30 -1.71 5.08
CA ILE A 357 15.10 -1.08 6.15
C ILE A 357 14.30 -1.01 7.45
N VAL A 358 13.05 -0.54 7.42
CA VAL A 358 12.19 -0.43 8.60
C VAL A 358 11.89 -1.80 9.19
N GLN A 359 11.63 -2.83 8.37
CA GLN A 359 11.36 -4.19 8.84
C GLN A 359 12.59 -4.84 9.51
N GLU A 360 13.79 -4.57 9.00
CA GLU A 360 15.05 -5.06 9.55
C GLU A 360 15.45 -4.31 10.83
N GLU A 361 15.18 -3.00 10.91
CA GLU A 361 15.63 -2.16 12.03
C GLU A 361 14.66 -2.10 13.22
N VAL A 362 13.35 -2.26 13.01
CA VAL A 362 12.36 -2.14 14.10
C VAL A 362 12.14 -3.48 14.81
N GLU A 363 12.28 -3.49 16.14
CA GLU A 363 12.12 -4.69 16.96
C GLU A 363 10.67 -5.20 16.95
N ALA A 364 10.49 -6.52 17.03
CA ALA A 364 9.18 -7.16 16.94
C ALA A 364 8.13 -6.60 17.92
N GLU A 365 8.57 -6.20 19.12
CA GLU A 365 7.76 -5.60 20.18
C GLU A 365 7.23 -4.21 19.79
N ASN A 366 8.03 -3.43 19.05
CA ASN A 366 7.74 -2.04 18.68
C ASN A 366 7.13 -1.89 17.28
N ARG A 367 7.17 -2.93 16.44
CA ARG A 367 6.69 -2.89 15.03
C ARG A 367 5.26 -2.39 14.87
N GLY A 368 4.35 -2.83 15.74
CA GLY A 368 2.95 -2.41 15.69
C GLY A 368 2.79 -0.91 15.96
N VAL A 369 3.50 -0.40 16.97
CA VAL A 369 3.49 1.02 17.33
C VAL A 369 4.12 1.85 16.20
N PHE A 370 5.31 1.47 15.73
CA PHE A 370 6.01 2.17 14.67
C PHE A 370 5.17 2.25 13.38
N SER A 371 4.60 1.13 12.94
CA SER A 371 3.77 1.07 11.73
C SER A 371 2.50 1.93 11.87
N SER A 372 1.90 2.00 13.06
CA SER A 372 0.72 2.84 13.30
C SER A 372 1.03 4.34 13.21
N VAL A 373 2.17 4.79 13.75
CA VAL A 373 2.62 6.19 13.66
C VAL A 373 3.04 6.55 12.24
N GLU A 374 3.73 5.64 11.54
CA GLU A 374 4.07 5.79 10.12
C GLU A 374 2.80 5.98 9.27
N ALA A 375 1.80 5.12 9.44
CA ALA A 375 0.52 5.23 8.72
C ALA A 375 -0.24 6.53 9.05
N ALA A 376 -0.13 7.02 10.29
CA ALA A 376 -0.71 8.31 10.69
C ALA A 376 -0.03 9.48 9.95
N TRP A 377 1.31 9.45 9.81
CA TRP A 377 2.03 10.45 9.01
C TRP A 377 1.66 10.38 7.53
N GLN A 378 1.58 9.18 6.95
CA GLN A 378 1.16 9.00 5.56
C GLN A 378 -0.24 9.59 5.33
N SER A 379 -1.18 9.28 6.22
CA SER A 379 -2.54 9.81 6.19
C SER A 379 -2.56 11.34 6.32
N ALA A 380 -1.77 11.91 7.23
CA ALA A 380 -1.67 13.36 7.40
C ALA A 380 -1.16 14.06 6.13
N PHE A 381 -0.10 13.52 5.50
CA PHE A 381 0.43 14.05 4.25
C PHE A 381 -0.54 13.92 3.08
N GLU A 382 -1.30 12.83 3.01
CA GLU A 382 -2.36 12.65 2.03
C GLU A 382 -3.50 13.68 2.20
N LEU A 383 -3.92 13.94 3.45
CA LEU A 383 -4.90 14.99 3.76
C LEU A 383 -4.38 16.40 3.40
N LEU A 384 -3.08 16.66 3.58
CA LEU A 384 -2.45 17.91 3.15
C LEU A 384 -2.45 18.05 1.62
N ALA A 385 -2.22 16.95 0.88
CA ALA A 385 -2.35 16.94 -0.58
C ALA A 385 -3.78 17.30 -1.01
N TYR A 386 -4.80 16.73 -0.37
CA TYR A 386 -6.20 17.08 -0.63
C TYR A 386 -6.53 18.52 -0.27
N THR A 387 -6.02 19.01 0.87
CA THR A 387 -6.20 20.40 1.31
C THR A 387 -5.58 21.38 0.32
N SER A 388 -4.40 21.06 -0.24
CA SER A 388 -3.73 21.92 -1.23
C SER A 388 -4.61 22.16 -2.48
N THR A 389 -5.34 21.15 -2.93
CA THR A 389 -6.23 21.23 -4.09
C THR A 389 -7.62 21.77 -3.77
N ILE A 390 -7.99 21.85 -2.49
CA ILE A 390 -9.15 22.62 -2.03
C ILE A 390 -8.82 24.12 -2.07
N VAL A 391 -7.63 24.50 -1.58
CA VAL A 391 -7.14 25.90 -1.62
C VAL A 391 -6.97 26.35 -3.08
N PHE A 392 -6.32 25.51 -3.91
CA PHE A 392 -6.13 25.76 -5.34
C PHE A 392 -7.13 24.94 -6.18
N SER A 393 -8.41 25.28 -6.06
CA SER A 393 -9.52 24.50 -6.62
C SER A 393 -9.76 24.67 -8.12
N ARG A 394 -9.18 25.71 -8.75
CA ARG A 394 -9.31 25.93 -10.19
C ARG A 394 -8.22 25.16 -10.95
N PRO A 395 -8.52 24.49 -12.08
CA PRO A 395 -7.51 23.79 -12.87
C PRO A 395 -6.32 24.65 -13.30
N GLU A 396 -6.53 25.94 -13.59
CA GLU A 396 -5.47 26.91 -13.91
C GLU A 396 -4.47 27.11 -12.76
N GLN A 397 -4.89 26.87 -11.52
CA GLN A 397 -4.06 26.99 -10.33
C GLN A 397 -3.34 25.68 -9.99
N PHE A 398 -3.59 24.58 -10.72
CA PHE A 398 -3.03 23.25 -10.45
C PHE A 398 -1.50 23.22 -10.45
N LYS A 399 -0.86 24.23 -11.06
CA LYS A 399 0.58 24.45 -10.97
C LYS A 399 1.13 24.60 -9.57
N TRP A 400 0.37 25.22 -8.66
CA TRP A 400 0.81 25.35 -7.27
C TRP A 400 0.80 24.00 -6.54
N PRO A 401 -0.28 23.20 -6.54
CA PRO A 401 -0.25 21.83 -6.05
C PRO A 401 0.83 20.94 -6.67
N SER A 402 1.07 21.06 -8.00
CA SER A 402 2.13 20.29 -8.66
C SER A 402 3.53 20.65 -8.13
N LEU A 403 3.79 21.94 -7.90
CA LEU A 403 5.07 22.41 -7.39
C LEU A 403 5.27 22.00 -5.93
N ILE A 404 4.23 22.13 -5.10
CA ILE A 404 4.23 21.66 -3.71
C ILE A 404 4.57 20.17 -3.65
N SER A 405 3.97 19.36 -4.54
CA SER A 405 4.25 17.92 -4.63
C SER A 405 5.70 17.64 -5.01
N THR A 406 6.26 18.35 -5.99
CA THR A 406 7.67 18.18 -6.40
C THR A 406 8.63 18.59 -5.28
N ILE A 407 8.33 19.68 -4.55
CA ILE A 407 9.11 20.11 -3.39
C ILE A 407 9.03 19.06 -2.27
N ALA A 408 7.84 18.49 -2.02
CA ALA A 408 7.66 17.42 -1.04
C ALA A 408 8.51 16.19 -1.42
N VAL A 409 8.45 15.74 -2.68
CA VAL A 409 9.25 14.61 -3.19
C VAL A 409 10.76 14.90 -3.11
N ALA A 410 11.19 16.11 -3.44
CA ALA A 410 12.58 16.53 -3.27
C ALA A 410 13.00 16.53 -1.79
N SER A 411 12.14 17.02 -0.90
CA SER A 411 12.41 17.03 0.55
C SER A 411 12.48 15.63 1.15
N ALA A 412 11.64 14.69 0.70
CA ALA A 412 11.73 13.27 1.05
C ALA A 412 13.07 12.68 0.60
N SER A 413 13.49 12.95 -0.64
CA SER A 413 14.78 12.51 -1.15
C SER A 413 15.95 13.12 -0.39
N SER A 414 15.87 14.39 0.02
CA SER A 414 16.88 15.05 0.82
C SER A 414 16.96 14.47 2.24
N ALA A 415 15.81 14.21 2.88
CA ALA A 415 15.74 13.55 4.19
C ALA A 415 16.35 12.14 4.14
N TYR A 416 16.04 11.37 3.09
CA TYR A 416 16.65 10.07 2.90
C TYR A 416 18.15 10.16 2.59
N ALA A 417 18.59 11.11 1.76
CA ALA A 417 20.01 11.35 1.51
C ALA A 417 20.76 11.72 2.80
N ALA A 418 20.18 12.54 3.67
CA ALA A 418 20.73 12.85 4.97
C ALA A 418 20.88 11.58 5.84
N PHE A 419 19.92 10.67 5.80
CA PHE A 419 20.03 9.36 6.47
C PHE A 419 21.19 8.53 5.94
N VAL A 420 21.34 8.45 4.61
CA VAL A 420 22.46 7.74 3.99
C VAL A 420 23.80 8.36 4.41
N TYR A 421 23.87 9.70 4.45
CA TYR A 421 25.05 10.42 4.91
C TYR A 421 25.37 10.16 6.39
N LEU A 422 24.37 10.22 7.28
CA LEU A 422 24.55 9.96 8.71
C LEU A 422 25.00 8.51 8.98
N ARG A 423 24.53 7.54 8.21
CA ARG A 423 24.94 6.12 8.34
C ARG A 423 26.34 5.84 7.77
N ARG A 424 26.77 6.54 6.71
CA ARG A 424 27.97 6.17 5.92
C ARG A 424 29.10 7.20 5.90
N GLY A 425 28.85 8.44 6.31
CA GLY A 425 29.79 9.56 6.24
C GLY A 425 30.04 10.14 4.84
N HIS A 426 29.54 9.51 3.77
CA HIS A 426 29.65 9.98 2.38
C HIS A 426 28.47 9.49 1.52
N LEU A 427 28.06 10.29 0.53
CA LEU A 427 26.94 9.96 -0.38
C LEU A 427 27.40 9.13 -1.58
N LEU A 428 28.54 9.48 -2.19
CA LEU A 428 29.14 8.82 -3.34
C LEU A 428 30.63 8.56 -3.05
N HIS A 429 31.12 7.35 -3.32
CA HIS A 429 32.57 7.12 -3.41
C HIS A 429 33.07 7.75 -4.71
N LEU A 430 33.31 9.06 -4.71
CA LEU A 430 33.92 9.74 -5.86
C LEU A 430 35.30 9.14 -6.19
N GLU A 431 36.04 8.63 -5.20
CA GLU A 431 37.30 7.90 -5.41
C GLU A 431 37.13 6.57 -6.12
N ALA A 432 36.07 5.80 -5.83
CA ALA A 432 35.81 4.54 -6.55
C ALA A 432 35.28 4.78 -7.96
N LEU A 433 34.45 5.81 -8.16
CA LEU A 433 33.94 6.21 -9.49
C LEU A 433 35.07 6.75 -10.37
N THR A 434 35.95 7.59 -9.82
CA THR A 434 37.14 8.06 -10.54
C THR A 434 38.13 6.93 -10.81
N CYS A 435 38.32 5.99 -9.89
CA CYS A 435 39.15 4.81 -10.12
C CYS A 435 38.56 3.92 -11.23
N PHE A 436 37.24 3.73 -11.26
CA PHE A 436 36.56 2.97 -12.32
C PHE A 436 36.65 3.66 -13.68
N LEU A 437 36.39 4.97 -13.74
CA LEU A 437 36.54 5.78 -14.95
C LEU A 437 38.01 5.82 -15.43
N ARG A 438 38.98 5.82 -14.51
CA ARG A 438 40.42 5.78 -14.84
C ARG A 438 40.85 4.39 -15.31
N ALA A 439 40.28 3.32 -14.77
CA ALA A 439 40.49 1.95 -15.23
C ALA A 439 39.88 1.71 -16.62
N GLU A 440 38.74 2.32 -16.92
CA GLU A 440 38.10 2.27 -18.24
C GLU A 440 38.91 3.07 -19.28
N LYS A 441 39.43 4.25 -18.90
CA LYS A 441 40.36 5.03 -19.72
C LYS A 441 41.68 4.29 -19.99
N GLY A 442 42.21 3.58 -18.98
CA GLY A 442 43.41 2.75 -19.12
C GLY A 442 43.21 1.60 -20.11
N LYS A 443 42.10 0.87 -20.01
CA LYS A 443 41.76 -0.21 -20.95
C LYS A 443 41.57 0.27 -22.39
N GLN A 444 41.08 1.50 -22.58
CA GLN A 444 40.91 2.06 -23.91
C GLN A 444 42.25 2.49 -24.54
N SER A 445 43.14 3.07 -23.73
CA SER A 445 44.52 3.40 -24.13
C SER A 445 45.32 2.16 -24.53
N ASP A 446 45.25 1.07 -23.74
CA ASP A 446 45.96 -0.18 -24.05
C ASP A 446 45.45 -0.84 -25.34
N ARG A 447 44.16 -0.65 -25.65
CA ARG A 447 43.53 -1.18 -26.86
C ARG A 447 43.93 -0.41 -28.11
N GLU A 448 44.12 0.91 -28.01
CA GLU A 448 44.62 1.75 -29.10
C GLU A 448 46.11 1.46 -29.39
N SER A 449 46.94 1.33 -28.35
CA SER A 449 48.36 0.98 -28.51
C SER A 449 48.58 -0.43 -29.09
N GLY A 450 47.71 -1.39 -28.75
CA GLY A 450 47.73 -2.73 -29.35
C GLY A 450 47.38 -2.74 -30.84
N ILE A 451 46.50 -1.84 -31.28
CA ILE A 451 46.12 -1.71 -32.70
C ILE A 451 47.25 -1.06 -33.52
N GLU A 452 47.94 -0.05 -32.96
CA GLU A 452 49.10 0.56 -33.61
C GLU A 452 50.27 -0.43 -33.78
N GLN A 453 50.56 -1.26 -32.78
CA GLN A 453 51.63 -2.27 -32.89
C GLN A 453 51.32 -3.35 -33.94
N ILE A 454 50.05 -3.73 -34.12
CA ILE A 454 49.64 -4.68 -35.17
C ILE A 454 49.71 -4.02 -36.56
N SER A 455 49.40 -2.73 -36.67
CA SER A 455 49.52 -1.98 -37.92
C SER A 455 50.99 -1.86 -38.39
N VAL A 456 51.91 -1.57 -37.47
CA VAL A 456 53.35 -1.43 -37.78
C VAL A 456 53.99 -2.79 -38.12
N GLY A 457 53.53 -3.89 -37.50
CA GLY A 457 53.99 -5.24 -37.81
C GLY A 457 53.50 -5.80 -39.15
N SER A 458 52.58 -5.12 -39.84
CA SER A 458 52.06 -5.52 -41.16
C SER A 458 52.70 -4.74 -42.33
N GLU A 459 53.52 -3.72 -42.05
CA GLU A 459 54.23 -2.90 -43.06
C GLU A 459 55.76 -3.18 -43.12
N MET A 460 56.26 -4.13 -42.33
CA MET A 460 57.58 -4.77 -42.49
C MET A 460 57.42 -6.15 -43.13
#